data_AF-A0A7C4PCJ5-F1
#
_entry.id   AF-A0A7C4PCJ5-F1
#
_cell.length_a   1.000
_cell.length_b   1.000
_cell.length_c   1.000
_cell.angle_alpha   90.00
_cell.angle_beta   90.00
_cell.angle_gamma   90.00
#
_symmetry.space_group_name_H-M   'P 1'
#
loop_
_entity.id
_entity.type
_entity.pdbx_description
1 polymer ?
#
loop_
_entity_poly.entity_id
_entity_poly.type
_entity_poly.pdbx_seq_one_letter_code
_entity_poly.pdbx_strand_id
1 'polypeptide(L)'
;MRFHCKSWYKPIMAPTPVYTPLLNPNEPEARLQAVHVGEGQAVARGEILCTLETTKSTMEVEAPVAGFVAGLRFSVGQLVPAGEILCYIAETLDWQPPAPPPTSMPQTQAETPPGIRITQPALALARQHNLDLKAFPSGRLITEEMVRKALGEILPEQINLPAGGFDPRAILVYGGGGHGKALIELIQAQGAYQVAGVVDDALPVGAQVLGVPVLGHGGVLNSLHEHGLQLAANAVGGIGNINVRIRVFQHLAECGFTCPVLRHPTAFIEASARLADGVQVMPHAYIGSEAILGFGVLVNSGAIVSHDCKIGDYVNISPGAILAGEVQVGDGVLIGMGVTINLQVRIGAGARIGNGATVKAEVPENCIVRAGSIWPE
;
A
#
# COMPACT_ATOMS: atom_id res chain seq x y z
N MET A 1 -0.28 -26.55 49.89
CA MET A 1 0.40 -25.23 49.80
C MET A 1 -0.42 -24.33 48.90
N ARG A 2 -1.06 -23.30 49.46
CA ARG A 2 -1.79 -22.26 48.70
C ARG A 2 -0.76 -21.32 48.09
N PHE A 3 -0.61 -21.32 46.76
CA PHE A 3 0.18 -20.29 46.09
C PHE A 3 -0.63 -19.00 46.04
N HIS A 4 -0.16 -18.01 46.80
CA HIS A 4 -0.64 -16.64 46.75
C HIS A 4 -0.31 -16.03 45.39
N CYS A 5 -1.35 -15.66 44.64
CA CYS A 5 -1.22 -14.80 43.47
C CYS A 5 -0.82 -13.39 43.96
N LYS A 6 0.45 -13.02 43.79
CA LYS A 6 0.90 -11.64 43.96
C LYS A 6 0.58 -10.88 42.67
N SER A 7 -0.40 -9.99 42.77
CA SER A 7 -0.70 -8.91 41.84
C SER A 7 0.55 -8.11 41.48
N TRP A 8 1.00 -8.20 40.22
CA TRP A 8 1.97 -7.30 39.59
C TRP A 8 1.77 -7.27 38.07
N TYR A 9 0.77 -6.52 37.59
CA TYR A 9 0.82 -5.72 36.36
C TYR A 9 -0.56 -5.04 36.19
N LYS A 10 -0.68 -3.75 36.53
CA LYS A 10 -1.67 -2.93 35.81
C LYS A 10 -1.02 -2.62 34.47
N PRO A 11 -1.62 -3.01 33.32
CA PRO A 11 -1.09 -2.55 32.04
C PRO A 11 -1.13 -1.02 32.06
N ILE A 12 0.02 -0.38 31.95
CA ILE A 12 0.10 1.06 31.65
C ILE A 12 -0.58 1.20 30.29
N MET A 13 -1.81 1.71 30.25
CA MET A 13 -2.46 1.99 28.99
C MET A 13 -1.69 3.13 28.33
N ALA A 14 -1.25 2.90 27.09
CA ALA A 14 -0.60 3.94 26.32
C ALA A 14 -1.59 5.12 26.13
N PRO A 15 -1.13 6.38 26.17
CA PRO A 15 -1.94 7.56 25.88
C PRO A 15 -2.62 7.42 24.52
N THR A 16 -3.87 7.88 24.40
CA THR A 16 -4.64 7.77 23.15
C THR A 16 -4.43 9.04 22.30
N PRO A 17 -3.81 8.97 21.11
CA PRO A 17 -3.71 10.12 20.24
C PRO A 17 -5.08 10.49 19.65
N VAL A 18 -5.39 11.78 19.64
CA VAL A 18 -6.55 12.36 18.97
C VAL A 18 -6.06 13.03 17.69
N TYR A 19 -6.56 12.57 16.54
CA TYR A 19 -6.17 13.08 15.24
C TYR A 19 -7.20 14.07 14.70
N THR A 20 -6.73 15.03 13.92
CA THR A 20 -7.58 15.93 13.14
C THR A 20 -8.31 15.12 12.06
N PRO A 21 -9.65 15.03 12.10
CA PRO A 21 -10.41 14.30 11.11
C PRO A 21 -10.44 15.03 9.76
N LEU A 22 -10.63 14.28 8.67
CA LEU A 22 -10.87 14.85 7.35
C LEU A 22 -12.34 15.25 7.21
N LEU A 23 -12.64 16.55 7.26
CA LEU A 23 -14.01 17.07 7.17
C LEU A 23 -14.54 17.07 5.72
N ASN A 24 -13.67 17.32 4.75
CA ASN A 24 -14.05 17.41 3.35
C ASN A 24 -12.91 16.85 2.47
N PRO A 25 -13.18 15.87 1.59
CA PRO A 25 -12.17 15.25 0.74
C PRO A 25 -11.40 16.23 -0.17
N ASN A 26 -11.95 17.42 -0.42
CA ASN A 26 -11.33 18.45 -1.26
C ASN A 26 -10.62 19.55 -0.47
N GLU A 27 -10.74 19.56 0.87
CA GLU A 27 -10.12 20.53 1.78
C GLU A 27 -9.34 19.74 2.85
N PRO A 28 -8.05 19.43 2.60
CA PRO A 28 -7.24 18.58 3.49
C PRO A 28 -6.86 19.28 4.79
N GLU A 29 -7.21 20.56 4.95
CA GLU A 29 -7.00 21.35 6.16
C GLU A 29 -8.35 21.90 6.65
N ALA A 30 -8.55 21.91 7.97
CA ALA A 30 -9.70 22.54 8.61
C ALA A 30 -9.23 23.65 9.56
N ARG A 31 -9.98 24.74 9.64
CA ARG A 31 -9.69 25.82 10.58
C ARG A 31 -10.15 25.43 11.98
N LEU A 32 -9.27 25.54 12.96
CA LEU A 32 -9.61 25.36 14.36
C LEU A 32 -10.44 26.56 14.84
N GLN A 33 -11.75 26.40 14.91
CA GLN A 33 -12.68 27.50 15.21
C GLN A 33 -12.75 27.77 16.72
N ALA A 34 -12.75 26.73 17.54
CA ALA A 34 -12.78 26.82 18.99
C ALA A 34 -12.06 25.62 19.61
N VAL A 35 -11.39 25.84 20.73
CA VAL A 35 -10.86 24.78 21.61
C VAL A 35 -11.63 24.89 22.92
N HIS A 36 -12.26 23.81 23.34
CA HIS A 36 -13.16 23.77 24.51
C HIS A 36 -12.50 23.18 25.76
N VAL A 37 -11.26 22.70 25.63
CA VAL A 37 -10.49 22.06 26.70
C VAL A 37 -9.09 22.67 26.85
N GLY A 38 -8.57 22.67 28.08
CA GLY A 38 -7.21 23.11 28.39
C GLY A 38 -6.21 21.96 28.54
N GLU A 39 -4.92 22.30 28.47
CA GLU A 39 -3.82 21.37 28.80
C GLU A 39 -3.96 20.88 30.25
N GLY A 40 -3.88 19.57 30.47
CA GLY A 40 -4.07 18.93 31.76
C GLY A 40 -5.52 18.82 32.25
N GLN A 41 -6.50 19.24 31.46
CA GLN A 41 -7.92 19.15 31.83
C GLN A 41 -8.39 17.69 31.77
N ALA A 42 -9.16 17.26 32.77
CA ALA A 42 -9.84 15.97 32.77
C ALA A 42 -11.08 16.03 31.85
N VAL A 43 -11.23 15.03 30.99
CA VAL A 43 -12.34 14.90 30.04
C VAL A 43 -12.98 13.52 30.14
N ALA A 44 -14.29 13.45 29.94
CA ALA A 44 -15.03 12.19 29.78
C ALA A 44 -15.03 11.74 28.31
N ARG A 45 -15.23 10.43 28.06
CA ARG A 45 -15.46 9.93 26.70
C ARG A 45 -16.69 10.59 26.09
N GLY A 46 -16.56 11.11 24.87
CA GLY A 46 -17.62 11.84 24.17
C GLY A 46 -17.65 13.34 24.50
N GLU A 47 -16.78 13.83 25.39
CA GLU A 47 -16.68 15.26 25.67
C GLU A 47 -16.01 15.99 24.49
N ILE A 48 -16.57 17.15 24.11
CA ILE A 48 -16.11 17.93 22.97
C ILE A 48 -14.77 18.60 23.31
N LEU A 49 -13.75 18.31 22.52
CA LEU A 49 -12.41 18.88 22.65
C LEU A 49 -12.27 20.19 21.87
N CYS A 50 -12.75 20.23 20.63
CA CYS A 50 -12.66 21.39 19.76
C CYS A 50 -13.67 21.37 18.62
N THR A 51 -13.86 22.52 17.98
CA THR A 51 -14.68 22.69 16.78
C THR A 51 -13.77 23.02 15.59
N LEU A 52 -13.90 22.26 14.50
CA LEU A 52 -13.20 22.44 13.24
C LEU A 52 -14.17 22.93 12.17
N GLU A 53 -13.72 23.85 11.34
CA GLU A 53 -14.52 24.46 10.27
C GLU A 53 -13.78 24.40 8.94
N THR A 54 -14.49 23.98 7.89
CA THR A 54 -14.09 24.10 6.49
C THR A 54 -15.05 25.06 5.80
N THR A 55 -14.83 25.38 4.52
CA THR A 55 -15.74 26.27 3.78
C THR A 55 -17.14 25.69 3.57
N LYS A 56 -17.33 24.40 3.81
CA LYS A 56 -18.59 23.68 3.54
C LYS A 56 -19.19 22.97 4.74
N SER A 57 -18.44 22.80 5.82
CA SER A 57 -18.85 21.97 6.96
C SER A 57 -18.13 22.35 8.24
N THR A 58 -18.83 22.22 9.36
CA THR A 58 -18.30 22.37 10.71
C THR A 58 -18.44 21.02 11.44
N MET A 59 -17.44 20.63 12.22
CA MET A 59 -17.45 19.36 12.97
C MET A 59 -16.84 19.53 14.36
N GLU A 60 -17.43 18.84 15.32
CA GLU A 60 -16.92 18.75 16.69
C GLU A 60 -16.07 17.50 16.84
N VAL A 61 -14.90 17.63 17.47
CA VAL A 61 -14.00 16.52 17.77
C VAL A 61 -14.22 16.12 19.22
N GLU A 62 -14.63 14.88 19.45
CA GLU A 62 -14.91 14.34 20.77
C GLU A 62 -13.74 13.51 21.33
N ALA A 63 -13.64 13.44 22.66
CA ALA A 63 -12.68 12.60 23.35
C ALA A 63 -13.01 11.10 23.14
N PRO A 64 -12.10 10.30 22.55
CA PRO A 64 -12.38 8.88 22.29
C PRO A 64 -12.41 8.03 23.58
N VAL A 65 -11.75 8.51 24.65
CA VAL A 65 -11.65 7.88 25.97
C VAL A 65 -11.69 8.95 27.05
N ALA A 66 -11.97 8.57 28.30
CA ALA A 66 -11.82 9.46 29.44
C ALA A 66 -10.34 9.54 29.88
N GLY A 67 -9.89 10.72 30.32
CA GLY A 67 -8.51 10.93 30.77
C GLY A 67 -8.15 12.41 30.85
N PHE A 68 -6.86 12.73 30.79
CA PHE A 68 -6.32 14.09 30.85
C PHE A 68 -5.80 14.51 29.48
N VAL A 69 -6.18 15.71 29.02
CA VAL A 69 -5.69 16.30 27.77
C VAL A 69 -4.21 16.64 27.91
N ALA A 70 -3.38 16.19 26.97
CA ALA A 70 -1.95 16.47 26.94
C ALA A 70 -1.45 16.75 25.51
N GLY A 71 -0.57 17.73 25.36
CA GLY A 71 0.08 18.07 24.10
C GLY A 71 -0.84 18.69 23.07
N LEU A 72 -1.71 19.65 23.44
CA LEU A 72 -2.46 20.45 22.46
C LEU A 72 -1.51 21.14 21.48
N ARG A 73 -1.60 20.79 20.19
CA ARG A 73 -0.61 21.21 19.17
C ARG A 73 -1.01 22.45 18.37
N PHE A 74 -2.26 22.88 18.44
CA PHE A 74 -2.80 23.94 17.60
C PHE A 74 -3.60 24.97 18.42
N SER A 75 -3.63 26.20 17.93
CA SER A 75 -4.33 27.34 18.54
C SER A 75 -5.55 27.73 17.71
N VAL A 76 -6.56 28.31 18.37
CA VAL A 76 -7.75 28.86 17.72
C VAL A 76 -7.37 29.80 16.59
N GLY A 77 -7.96 29.59 15.41
CA GLY A 77 -7.74 30.35 14.19
C GLY A 77 -6.75 29.72 13.21
N GLN A 78 -5.95 28.73 13.61
CA GLN A 78 -5.00 28.04 12.73
C GLN A 78 -5.68 27.05 11.77
N LEU A 79 -5.08 26.85 10.59
CA LEU A 79 -5.41 25.73 9.71
C LEU A 79 -4.68 24.48 10.19
N VAL A 80 -5.43 23.39 10.33
CA VAL A 80 -4.95 22.12 10.88
C VAL A 80 -5.09 21.05 9.80
N PRO A 81 -3.99 20.42 9.37
CA PRO A 81 -4.05 19.33 8.39
C PRO A 81 -4.77 18.09 8.94
N ALA A 82 -5.57 17.44 8.11
CA ALA A 82 -6.19 16.17 8.43
C ALA A 82 -5.12 15.09 8.65
N GLY A 83 -5.30 14.26 9.67
CA GLY A 83 -4.35 13.22 10.07
C GLY A 83 -3.22 13.69 11.00
N GLU A 84 -3.09 14.99 11.26
CA GLU A 84 -2.17 15.49 12.29
C GLU A 84 -2.71 15.23 13.70
N ILE A 85 -1.80 15.08 14.68
CA ILE A 85 -2.17 14.88 16.08
C ILE A 85 -2.61 16.22 16.68
N LEU A 86 -3.85 16.29 17.14
CA LEU A 86 -4.41 17.47 17.80
C LEU A 86 -3.96 17.53 19.27
N CYS A 87 -4.09 16.41 19.98
CA CYS A 87 -3.61 16.19 21.35
C CYS A 87 -3.56 14.70 21.66
N TYR A 88 -3.21 14.35 22.90
CA TYR A 88 -3.30 13.02 23.49
C TYR A 88 -4.26 13.05 24.67
N ILE A 89 -4.94 11.94 24.94
CA ILE A 89 -5.66 11.69 26.18
C ILE A 89 -4.85 10.70 27.01
N ALA A 90 -4.26 11.16 28.11
CA ALA A 90 -3.43 10.38 29.02
C ALA A 90 -4.21 9.91 30.24
N GLU A 91 -3.78 8.79 30.85
CA GLU A 91 -4.39 8.29 32.09
C GLU A 91 -4.01 9.15 33.32
N THR A 92 -2.85 9.80 33.27
CA THR A 92 -2.29 10.58 34.38
C THR A 92 -1.83 11.96 33.93
N LEU A 93 -1.88 12.93 34.85
CA LEU A 93 -1.54 14.34 34.59
C LEU A 93 -0.04 14.58 34.32
N ASP A 94 0.82 13.66 34.76
CA ASP A 94 2.28 13.73 34.65
C ASP A 94 2.84 13.15 33.34
N TRP A 95 1.98 12.60 32.48
CA TRP A 95 2.40 12.10 31.18
C TRP A 95 2.73 13.26 30.23
N GLN A 96 3.90 13.20 29.59
CA GLN A 96 4.35 14.21 28.63
C GLN A 96 4.34 13.68 27.19
N PRO A 97 3.84 14.48 26.22
CA PRO A 97 3.84 14.11 24.83
C PRO A 97 5.26 14.02 24.26
N PRO A 98 5.51 13.10 23.31
CA PRO A 98 6.78 13.07 22.60
C PRO A 98 6.99 14.39 21.85
N ALA A 99 8.24 14.89 21.89
CA ALA A 99 8.62 16.12 21.19
C ALA A 99 8.20 16.01 19.71
N PRO A 100 7.59 17.06 19.13
CA PRO A 100 7.24 17.05 17.72
C PRO A 100 8.51 16.85 16.88
N PRO A 101 8.44 16.12 15.75
CA PRO A 101 9.55 16.07 14.81
C PRO A 101 9.92 17.49 14.39
N PRO A 102 11.21 17.78 14.14
CA PRO A 102 11.63 19.12 13.73
C PRO A 102 10.84 19.56 12.51
N THR A 103 10.09 20.65 12.69
CA THR A 103 9.27 21.28 11.67
C THR A 103 10.13 21.59 10.46
N SER A 104 9.77 21.06 9.29
CA SER A 104 10.31 21.55 8.03
C SER A 104 10.10 23.08 7.99
N MET A 105 11.19 23.82 7.77
CA MET A 105 11.23 25.29 7.79
C MET A 105 10.06 25.92 7.02
N PRO A 106 9.62 27.13 7.41
CA PRO A 106 8.54 27.83 6.72
C PRO A 106 8.92 28.01 5.25
N GLN A 107 8.17 27.35 4.37
CA GLN A 107 8.28 27.60 2.94
C GLN A 107 7.89 29.06 2.70
N THR A 108 8.88 29.83 2.24
CA THR A 108 8.69 31.20 1.78
C THR A 108 7.56 31.18 0.75
N GLN A 109 6.45 31.88 1.04
CA GLN A 109 5.38 32.10 0.08
C GLN A 109 5.94 32.92 -1.09
N ALA A 110 6.44 32.22 -2.11
CA ALA A 110 6.83 32.81 -3.38
C ALA A 110 5.58 32.92 -4.26
N GLU A 111 5.19 34.17 -4.51
CA GLU A 111 4.00 34.62 -5.24
C GLU A 111 3.84 33.90 -6.59
N THR A 112 2.64 33.37 -6.84
CA THR A 112 2.20 32.98 -8.19
C THR A 112 2.21 34.21 -9.11
N PRO A 113 2.70 34.10 -10.36
CA PRO A 113 2.62 35.19 -11.33
C PRO A 113 1.16 35.70 -11.48
N PRO A 114 0.93 37.01 -11.52
CA PRO A 114 -0.41 37.57 -11.60
C PRO A 114 -1.16 37.07 -12.85
N GLY A 115 -2.36 36.52 -12.66
CA GLY A 115 -3.26 36.07 -13.73
C GLY A 115 -3.36 34.55 -13.94
N ILE A 116 -2.52 33.75 -13.29
CA ILE A 116 -2.55 32.28 -13.38
C ILE A 116 -3.36 31.70 -12.22
N ARG A 117 -4.46 31.00 -12.51
CA ARG A 117 -5.26 30.28 -11.50
C ARG A 117 -4.77 28.83 -11.48
N ILE A 118 -4.08 28.39 -10.43
CA ILE A 118 -3.52 27.02 -10.30
C ILE A 118 -3.83 26.43 -8.93
N THR A 119 -4.11 25.11 -8.85
CA THR A 119 -4.31 24.42 -7.57
C THR A 119 -2.98 24.18 -6.85
N GLN A 120 -2.98 24.06 -5.51
CA GLN A 120 -1.75 23.82 -4.75
C GLN A 120 -1.04 22.49 -5.15
N PRO A 121 -1.75 21.36 -5.34
CA PRO A 121 -1.12 20.14 -5.83
C PRO A 121 -0.52 20.29 -7.24
N ALA A 122 -1.21 21.02 -8.13
CA ALA A 122 -0.70 21.33 -9.48
C ALA A 122 0.56 22.19 -9.44
N LEU A 123 0.60 23.20 -8.55
CA LEU A 123 1.76 24.08 -8.38
C LEU A 123 2.95 23.34 -7.77
N ALA A 124 2.71 22.48 -6.78
CA ALA A 124 3.75 21.64 -6.19
C ALA A 124 4.34 20.69 -7.24
N LEU A 125 3.48 20.02 -8.01
CA LEU A 125 3.89 19.11 -9.08
C LEU A 125 4.63 19.84 -10.22
N ALA A 126 4.15 21.01 -10.63
CA ALA A 126 4.82 21.83 -11.64
C ALA A 126 6.22 22.30 -11.18
N ARG A 127 6.35 22.70 -9.91
CA ARG A 127 7.64 23.10 -9.31
C ARG A 127 8.61 21.93 -9.17
N GLN A 128 8.12 20.77 -8.77
CA GLN A 128 8.93 19.55 -8.67
C GLN A 128 9.61 19.20 -10.00
N HIS A 129 8.93 19.46 -11.12
CA HIS A 129 9.41 19.17 -12.47
C HIS A 129 9.90 20.41 -13.24
N ASN A 130 10.10 21.55 -12.58
CA ASN A 130 10.53 22.82 -13.20
C ASN A 130 9.71 23.24 -14.44
N LEU A 131 8.41 23.01 -14.44
CA LEU A 131 7.50 23.38 -15.53
C LEU A 131 7.27 24.89 -15.60
N ASP A 132 7.35 25.47 -16.80
CA ASP A 132 6.97 26.88 -17.02
C ASP A 132 5.45 27.03 -16.96
N LEU A 133 4.96 27.71 -15.92
CA LEU A 133 3.54 27.97 -15.70
C LEU A 133 2.90 28.84 -16.80
N LYS A 134 3.70 29.57 -17.59
CA LYS A 134 3.21 30.35 -18.74
C LYS A 134 2.78 29.48 -19.92
N ALA A 135 3.17 28.20 -19.94
CA ALA A 135 2.77 27.25 -20.98
C ALA A 135 1.30 26.81 -20.87
N PHE A 136 0.63 27.10 -19.74
CA PHE A 136 -0.75 26.70 -19.50
C PHE A 136 -1.76 27.78 -19.94
N PRO A 137 -3.00 27.40 -20.31
CA PRO A 137 -4.01 28.35 -20.79
C PRO A 137 -4.36 29.43 -19.76
N SER A 138 -4.19 30.70 -20.14
CA SER A 138 -4.57 31.86 -19.34
C SER A 138 -6.09 31.90 -19.12
N GLY A 139 -6.54 32.12 -17.89
CA GLY A 139 -7.96 32.32 -17.55
C GLY A 139 -8.75 31.08 -17.11
N ARG A 140 -8.16 29.87 -17.17
CA ARG A 140 -8.74 28.63 -16.64
C ARG A 140 -7.97 28.16 -15.40
N LEU A 141 -8.65 27.46 -14.49
CA LEU A 141 -7.99 26.81 -13.35
C LEU A 141 -7.11 25.65 -13.85
N ILE A 142 -5.81 25.74 -13.64
CA ILE A 142 -4.83 24.68 -13.87
C ILE A 142 -4.93 23.69 -12.71
N THR A 143 -5.42 22.48 -13.02
CA THR A 143 -5.56 21.39 -12.04
C THR A 143 -4.35 20.47 -12.04
N GLU A 144 -4.24 19.62 -11.02
CA GLU A 144 -3.17 18.63 -10.93
C GLU A 144 -3.20 17.68 -12.13
N GLU A 145 -4.39 17.28 -12.57
CA GLU A 145 -4.60 16.49 -13.78
C GLU A 145 -4.09 17.20 -15.05
N MET A 146 -4.30 18.52 -15.17
CA MET A 146 -3.76 19.29 -16.30
C MET A 146 -2.23 19.35 -16.27
N VAL A 147 -1.63 19.47 -15.08
CA VAL A 147 -0.17 19.39 -14.93
C VAL A 147 0.34 17.98 -15.20
N ARG A 148 -0.33 16.94 -14.71
CA ARG A 148 -0.02 15.53 -15.03
C ARG A 148 -0.15 15.23 -16.51
N LYS A 149 -1.16 15.79 -17.17
CA LYS A 149 -1.35 15.67 -18.62
C LYS A 149 -0.28 16.44 -19.38
N ALA A 150 0.08 17.64 -18.93
CA ALA A 150 1.20 18.39 -19.50
C ALA A 150 2.56 17.70 -19.25
N LEU A 151 2.72 17.00 -18.12
CA LEU A 151 3.84 16.11 -17.82
C LEU A 151 3.80 14.81 -18.64
N GLY A 152 2.62 14.33 -19.02
CA GLY A 152 2.42 13.23 -19.97
C GLY A 152 2.53 13.66 -21.43
N GLU A 153 2.42 14.95 -21.71
CA GLU A 153 2.73 15.62 -22.98
C GLU A 153 4.15 16.21 -22.99
N ILE A 154 4.91 16.13 -21.88
CA ILE A 154 6.36 16.05 -21.98
C ILE A 154 6.60 14.75 -22.72
N LEU A 155 6.83 14.89 -24.02
CA LEU A 155 7.37 13.87 -24.91
C LEU A 155 8.29 12.97 -24.11
N PRO A 156 8.17 11.63 -24.24
CA PRO A 156 8.98 10.71 -23.46
C PRO A 156 10.41 11.22 -23.49
N GLU A 157 10.97 11.57 -22.32
CA GLU A 157 12.43 11.66 -22.20
C GLU A 157 12.94 10.41 -22.87
N GLN A 158 13.64 10.57 -24.00
CA GLN A 158 13.84 9.54 -25.02
C GLN A 158 13.95 8.16 -24.37
N ILE A 159 12.84 7.40 -24.39
CA ILE A 159 12.94 6.00 -24.03
C ILE A 159 13.81 5.44 -25.14
N ASN A 160 15.05 5.12 -24.83
CA ASN A 160 15.96 4.47 -25.77
C ASN A 160 15.45 3.04 -25.96
N LEU A 161 14.39 2.92 -26.76
CA LEU A 161 13.83 1.67 -27.19
C LEU A 161 14.77 1.08 -28.25
N PRO A 162 14.99 -0.24 -28.23
CA PRO A 162 15.75 -0.89 -29.28
C PRO A 162 15.09 -0.63 -30.65
N ALA A 163 15.90 -0.26 -31.64
CA ALA A 163 15.43 0.08 -32.99
C ALA A 163 14.70 -1.06 -33.72
N GLY A 164 14.79 -2.31 -33.21
CA GLY A 164 14.26 -3.53 -33.83
C GLY A 164 13.04 -4.16 -33.15
N GLY A 165 12.33 -3.42 -32.28
CA GLY A 165 11.26 -3.99 -31.46
C GLY A 165 11.81 -4.91 -30.35
N PHE A 166 10.91 -5.55 -29.58
CA PHE A 166 11.29 -6.44 -28.48
C PHE A 166 11.31 -7.93 -28.89
N ASP A 167 12.21 -8.72 -28.28
CA ASP A 167 12.16 -10.20 -28.35
C ASP A 167 10.77 -10.67 -27.84
N PRO A 168 10.11 -11.67 -28.46
CA PRO A 168 8.82 -12.18 -27.97
C PRO A 168 8.83 -12.68 -26.52
N ARG A 169 10.01 -12.99 -25.97
CA ARG A 169 10.25 -13.39 -24.58
C ARG A 169 10.61 -12.21 -23.68
N ALA A 170 10.64 -10.99 -24.22
CA ALA A 170 10.87 -9.79 -23.44
C ALA A 170 9.70 -9.56 -22.47
N ILE A 171 10.03 -9.34 -21.21
CA ILE A 171 9.05 -9.13 -20.14
C ILE A 171 9.37 -7.84 -19.39
N LEU A 172 8.35 -7.00 -19.22
CA LEU A 172 8.40 -5.81 -18.37
C LEU A 172 8.24 -6.21 -16.90
N VAL A 173 8.95 -5.57 -15.99
CA VAL A 173 8.66 -5.68 -14.55
C VAL A 173 8.04 -4.36 -14.06
N TYR A 174 6.80 -4.39 -13.57
CA TYR A 174 6.17 -3.21 -12.95
C TYR A 174 6.41 -3.23 -11.44
N GLY A 175 7.30 -2.36 -10.96
CA GLY A 175 7.71 -2.21 -9.57
C GLY A 175 9.16 -2.63 -9.34
N GLY A 176 10.02 -1.68 -8.97
CA GLY A 176 11.46 -1.84 -8.69
C GLY A 176 11.81 -1.97 -7.20
N GLY A 177 10.80 -2.18 -6.34
CA GLY A 177 10.99 -2.37 -4.90
C GLY A 177 11.59 -3.72 -4.51
N GLY A 178 11.49 -4.09 -3.23
CA GLY A 178 12.05 -5.35 -2.70
C GLY A 178 11.52 -6.61 -3.42
N HIS A 179 10.21 -6.69 -3.66
CA HIS A 179 9.61 -7.78 -4.42
C HIS A 179 10.00 -7.75 -5.91
N GLY A 180 10.16 -6.55 -6.49
CA GLY A 180 10.68 -6.34 -7.85
C GLY A 180 12.06 -6.96 -8.07
N LYS A 181 12.98 -6.73 -7.12
CA LYS A 181 14.31 -7.35 -7.13
C LYS A 181 14.22 -8.88 -7.16
N ALA A 182 13.41 -9.46 -6.26
CA ALA A 182 13.22 -10.91 -6.21
C ALA A 182 12.60 -11.48 -7.49
N LEU A 183 11.67 -10.74 -8.12
CA LEU A 183 11.02 -11.17 -9.36
C LEU A 183 11.96 -11.09 -10.57
N ILE A 184 12.82 -10.06 -10.63
CA ILE A 184 13.89 -9.95 -11.64
C ILE A 184 14.83 -11.16 -11.54
N GLU A 185 15.31 -11.49 -10.34
CA GLU A 185 16.17 -12.66 -10.13
C GLU A 185 15.47 -13.96 -10.49
N LEU A 186 14.19 -14.11 -10.16
CA LEU A 186 13.39 -15.27 -10.56
C LEU A 186 13.33 -15.43 -12.08
N ILE A 187 12.99 -14.35 -12.78
CA ILE A 187 12.88 -14.35 -14.25
C ILE A 187 14.23 -14.73 -14.88
N GLN A 188 15.32 -14.15 -14.38
CA GLN A 188 16.68 -14.45 -14.84
C GLN A 188 17.07 -15.90 -14.57
N ALA A 189 16.78 -16.43 -13.37
CA ALA A 189 17.07 -17.81 -13.00
C ALA A 189 16.26 -18.82 -13.83
N GLN A 190 15.02 -18.47 -14.19
CA GLN A 190 14.19 -19.29 -15.06
C GLN A 190 14.76 -19.39 -16.48
N GLY A 191 15.39 -18.31 -16.98
CA GLY A 191 16.02 -18.25 -18.31
C GLY A 191 15.05 -18.32 -19.49
N ALA A 192 13.74 -18.39 -19.24
CA ALA A 192 12.70 -18.45 -20.27
C ALA A 192 12.32 -17.08 -20.84
N TYR A 193 12.55 -16.00 -20.07
CA TYR A 193 12.22 -14.63 -20.44
C TYR A 193 13.44 -13.72 -20.31
N GLN A 194 13.38 -12.57 -21.00
CA GLN A 194 14.40 -11.52 -20.91
C GLN A 194 13.77 -10.30 -20.26
N VAL A 195 14.32 -9.84 -19.13
CA VAL A 195 13.81 -8.63 -18.49
C VAL A 195 14.16 -7.42 -19.37
N ALA A 196 13.14 -6.82 -19.98
CA ALA A 196 13.31 -5.69 -20.89
C ALA A 196 13.62 -4.39 -20.15
N GLY A 197 13.08 -4.25 -18.95
CA GLY A 197 13.19 -3.05 -18.14
C GLY A 197 12.24 -3.07 -16.95
N VAL A 198 12.34 -2.04 -16.13
CA VAL A 198 11.44 -1.79 -15.00
C VAL A 198 10.57 -0.57 -15.29
N VAL A 199 9.28 -0.65 -14.96
CA VAL A 199 8.43 0.54 -14.81
C VAL A 199 8.15 0.73 -13.31
N ASP A 200 8.39 1.92 -12.79
CA ASP A 200 8.16 2.24 -11.39
C ASP A 200 7.80 3.71 -11.23
N ASP A 201 6.72 4.00 -10.49
CA ASP A 201 6.20 5.37 -10.33
C ASP A 201 6.97 6.21 -9.30
N ALA A 202 7.86 5.59 -8.53
CA ALA A 202 8.66 6.23 -7.48
C ALA A 202 10.16 6.29 -7.81
N LEU A 203 10.65 5.46 -8.74
CA LEU A 203 12.06 5.47 -9.16
C LEU A 203 12.27 6.40 -10.36
N PRO A 204 13.41 7.11 -10.42
CA PRO A 204 13.72 7.95 -11.57
C PRO A 204 14.05 7.11 -12.81
N VAL A 205 13.69 7.64 -13.98
CA VAL A 205 14.01 7.04 -15.29
C VAL A 205 15.53 6.87 -15.43
N GLY A 206 15.96 5.75 -16.00
CA GLY A 206 17.37 5.40 -16.19
C GLY A 206 18.06 4.83 -14.94
N ALA A 207 17.43 4.89 -13.75
CA ALA A 207 17.92 4.18 -12.57
C ALA A 207 18.04 2.68 -12.84
N GLN A 208 18.88 2.00 -12.06
CA GLN A 208 19.14 0.58 -12.23
C GLN A 208 18.58 -0.21 -11.07
N VAL A 209 17.81 -1.26 -11.38
CA VAL A 209 17.34 -2.27 -10.42
C VAL A 209 18.01 -3.59 -10.80
N LEU A 210 19.03 -4.01 -10.06
CA LEU A 210 19.83 -5.21 -10.37
C LEU A 210 20.39 -5.21 -11.81
N GLY A 211 20.84 -4.04 -12.29
CA GLY A 211 21.37 -3.88 -13.65
C GLY A 211 20.29 -3.81 -14.75
N VAL A 212 19.00 -3.79 -14.38
CA VAL A 212 17.89 -3.56 -15.29
C VAL A 212 17.50 -2.07 -15.24
N PRO A 213 17.41 -1.36 -16.38
CA PRO A 213 17.05 0.05 -16.42
C PRO A 213 15.56 0.27 -16.10
N VAL A 214 15.28 1.36 -15.37
CA VAL A 214 13.93 1.91 -15.24
C VAL A 214 13.59 2.66 -16.52
N LEU A 215 12.60 2.17 -17.26
CA LEU A 215 12.17 2.71 -18.56
C LEU A 215 11.20 3.89 -18.42
N GLY A 216 10.57 4.05 -17.26
CA GLY A 216 9.56 5.08 -17.05
C GLY A 216 8.62 4.76 -15.89
N HIS A 217 7.59 5.59 -15.80
CA HIS A 217 6.45 5.46 -14.89
C HIS A 217 5.29 4.74 -15.62
N GLY A 218 4.15 4.54 -14.98
CA GLY A 218 2.99 3.87 -15.57
C GLY A 218 2.52 4.44 -16.92
N GLY A 219 2.77 5.73 -17.19
CA GLY A 219 2.39 6.37 -18.45
C GLY A 219 3.08 5.83 -19.71
N VAL A 220 4.20 5.11 -19.59
CA VAL A 220 4.93 4.59 -20.77
C VAL A 220 4.41 3.25 -21.29
N LEU A 221 3.48 2.61 -20.58
CA LEU A 221 2.99 1.25 -20.88
C LEU A 221 2.44 1.11 -22.30
N ASN A 222 1.56 2.01 -22.74
CA ASN A 222 0.99 1.98 -24.10
C ASN A 222 2.08 2.04 -25.17
N SER A 223 3.06 2.94 -24.99
CA SER A 223 4.16 3.08 -25.95
C SER A 223 5.03 1.82 -26.00
N LEU A 224 5.35 1.21 -24.84
CA LEU A 224 6.09 -0.05 -24.79
C LEU A 224 5.34 -1.18 -25.49
N HIS A 225 4.03 -1.28 -25.27
CA HIS A 225 3.17 -2.27 -25.91
C HIS A 225 3.11 -2.10 -27.43
N GLU A 226 2.92 -0.87 -27.91
CA GLU A 226 2.92 -0.52 -29.34
C GLU A 226 4.26 -0.85 -30.03
N HIS A 227 5.38 -0.81 -29.29
CA HIS A 227 6.71 -1.20 -29.79
C HIS A 227 7.00 -2.71 -29.66
N GLY A 228 6.00 -3.52 -29.30
CA GLY A 228 6.06 -4.98 -29.34
C GLY A 228 6.39 -5.65 -27.99
N LEU A 229 6.47 -4.91 -26.88
CA LEU A 229 6.61 -5.52 -25.55
C LEU A 229 5.23 -6.01 -25.07
N GLN A 230 5.00 -7.32 -25.11
CA GLN A 230 3.67 -7.91 -24.88
C GLN A 230 3.51 -8.52 -23.48
N LEU A 231 4.61 -8.85 -22.81
CA LEU A 231 4.60 -9.54 -21.52
C LEU A 231 4.94 -8.58 -20.38
N ALA A 232 4.27 -8.74 -19.25
CA ALA A 232 4.58 -8.00 -18.03
C ALA A 232 4.51 -8.88 -16.77
N ALA A 233 5.24 -8.47 -15.74
CA ALA A 233 5.24 -9.05 -14.42
C ALA A 233 4.90 -7.96 -13.40
N ASN A 234 3.78 -8.11 -12.69
CA ASN A 234 3.40 -7.18 -11.63
C ASN A 234 4.19 -7.49 -10.35
N ALA A 235 5.14 -6.63 -10.02
CA ALA A 235 5.98 -6.78 -8.83
C ALA A 235 5.54 -5.91 -7.64
N VAL A 236 4.35 -5.35 -7.67
CA VAL A 236 3.79 -4.63 -6.51
C VAL A 236 3.23 -5.63 -5.51
N GLY A 237 3.80 -5.67 -4.29
CA GLY A 237 3.46 -6.68 -3.29
C GLY A 237 2.11 -6.51 -2.57
N GLY A 238 1.57 -5.28 -2.52
CA GLY A 238 0.26 -5.01 -1.88
C GLY A 238 0.20 -5.22 -0.36
N ILE A 239 1.35 -5.15 0.34
CA ILE A 239 1.42 -5.32 1.80
C ILE A 239 0.54 -4.26 2.48
N GLY A 240 -0.41 -4.69 3.32
CA GLY A 240 -1.36 -3.82 4.03
C GLY A 240 -2.50 -3.26 3.16
N ASN A 241 -2.34 -3.20 1.84
CA ASN A 241 -3.36 -2.78 0.89
C ASN A 241 -3.19 -3.49 -0.46
N ILE A 242 -3.95 -4.58 -0.66
CA ILE A 242 -3.91 -5.38 -1.89
C ILE A 242 -4.38 -4.60 -3.12
N ASN A 243 -5.19 -3.55 -2.94
CA ASN A 243 -5.72 -2.76 -4.06
C ASN A 243 -4.63 -2.06 -4.88
N VAL A 244 -3.48 -1.75 -4.29
CA VAL A 244 -2.36 -1.18 -5.05
C VAL A 244 -1.87 -2.16 -6.11
N ARG A 245 -1.76 -3.44 -5.74
CA ARG A 245 -1.36 -4.52 -6.64
C ARG A 245 -2.41 -4.79 -7.70
N ILE A 246 -3.69 -4.82 -7.32
CA ILE A 246 -4.81 -5.03 -8.24
C ILE A 246 -4.85 -3.93 -9.31
N ARG A 247 -4.68 -2.65 -8.92
CA ARG A 247 -4.64 -1.53 -9.87
C ARG A 247 -3.53 -1.66 -10.91
N VAL A 248 -2.36 -2.18 -10.53
CA VAL A 248 -1.28 -2.41 -11.49
C VAL A 248 -1.64 -3.52 -12.48
N PHE A 249 -2.28 -4.61 -12.04
CA PHE A 249 -2.77 -5.61 -12.98
C PHE A 249 -3.82 -5.06 -13.93
N GLN A 250 -4.75 -4.25 -13.42
CA GLN A 250 -5.77 -3.59 -14.26
C GLN A 250 -5.13 -2.69 -15.30
N HIS A 251 -4.18 -1.85 -14.90
CA HIS A 251 -3.47 -0.95 -15.81
C HIS A 251 -2.67 -1.71 -16.88
N LEU A 252 -1.97 -2.79 -16.50
CA LEU A 252 -1.28 -3.66 -17.45
C LEU A 252 -2.25 -4.28 -18.47
N ALA A 253 -3.40 -4.78 -18.00
CA ALA A 253 -4.42 -5.38 -18.86
C ALA A 253 -5.09 -4.36 -19.80
N GLU A 254 -5.38 -3.15 -19.30
CA GLU A 254 -5.91 -2.03 -20.09
C GLU A 254 -4.96 -1.62 -21.22
N CYS A 255 -3.64 -1.71 -20.98
CA CYS A 255 -2.61 -1.50 -21.98
C CYS A 255 -2.33 -2.71 -22.88
N GLY A 256 -3.03 -3.83 -22.71
CA GLY A 256 -2.91 -5.04 -23.55
C GLY A 256 -1.82 -6.03 -23.12
N PHE A 257 -1.14 -5.82 -22.00
CA PHE A 257 -0.09 -6.74 -21.54
C PHE A 257 -0.68 -8.06 -21.04
N THR A 258 0.02 -9.16 -21.36
CA THR A 258 -0.23 -10.48 -20.78
C THR A 258 0.72 -10.71 -19.59
N CYS A 259 0.19 -11.20 -18.47
CA CYS A 259 0.99 -11.56 -17.31
C CYS A 259 1.15 -13.09 -17.22
N PRO A 260 2.29 -13.68 -17.63
CA PRO A 260 2.46 -15.13 -17.59
C PRO A 260 2.62 -15.65 -16.14
N VAL A 261 2.48 -16.96 -15.98
CA VAL A 261 2.94 -17.64 -14.75
C VAL A 261 4.45 -17.59 -14.67
N LEU A 262 4.98 -17.05 -13.57
CA LEU A 262 6.40 -16.99 -13.28
C LEU A 262 6.74 -17.99 -12.17
N ARG A 263 7.66 -18.91 -12.45
CA ARG A 263 8.04 -19.97 -11.51
C ARG A 263 9.54 -20.06 -11.34
N HIS A 264 9.99 -20.00 -10.10
CA HIS A 264 11.39 -20.22 -9.79
C HIS A 264 11.79 -21.69 -10.08
N PRO A 265 12.98 -21.97 -10.64
CA PRO A 265 13.43 -23.34 -10.93
C PRO A 265 13.48 -24.28 -9.72
N THR A 266 13.61 -23.74 -8.50
CA THR A 266 13.61 -24.53 -7.25
C THR A 266 12.23 -24.72 -6.62
N ALA A 267 11.18 -24.09 -7.17
CA ALA A 267 9.82 -24.38 -6.77
C ALA A 267 9.39 -25.73 -7.36
N PHE A 268 8.62 -26.50 -6.60
CA PHE A 268 8.06 -27.76 -7.05
C PHE A 268 6.55 -27.64 -7.23
N ILE A 269 6.08 -27.91 -8.44
CA ILE A 269 4.68 -27.80 -8.83
C ILE A 269 4.27 -29.17 -9.38
N GLU A 270 3.34 -29.83 -8.70
CA GLU A 270 2.77 -31.10 -9.14
C GLU A 270 2.07 -30.96 -10.50
N ALA A 271 2.14 -31.99 -11.33
CA ALA A 271 1.71 -31.92 -12.73
C ALA A 271 0.21 -31.64 -12.91
N SER A 272 -0.62 -31.98 -11.92
CA SER A 272 -2.06 -31.73 -11.95
C SER A 272 -2.47 -30.37 -11.37
N ALA A 273 -1.54 -29.61 -10.79
CA ALA A 273 -1.83 -28.27 -10.30
C ALA A 273 -2.17 -27.31 -11.47
N ARG A 274 -3.13 -26.41 -11.23
CA ARG A 274 -3.60 -25.44 -12.23
C ARG A 274 -3.36 -24.03 -11.71
N LEU A 275 -2.57 -23.27 -12.45
CA LEU A 275 -2.20 -21.90 -12.11
C LEU A 275 -2.74 -20.98 -13.21
N ALA A 276 -3.52 -19.98 -12.82
CA ALA A 276 -3.96 -18.93 -13.73
C ALA A 276 -2.83 -17.93 -14.05
N ASP A 277 -3.07 -17.03 -14.99
CA ASP A 277 -2.14 -15.97 -15.36
C ASP A 277 -1.78 -15.07 -14.17
N GLY A 278 -0.60 -14.44 -14.25
CA GLY A 278 -0.06 -13.54 -13.24
C GLY A 278 0.42 -14.23 -11.95
N VAL A 279 0.23 -15.55 -11.82
CA VAL A 279 0.71 -16.31 -10.66
C VAL A 279 2.23 -16.27 -10.58
N GLN A 280 2.75 -16.04 -9.38
CA GLN A 280 4.17 -15.97 -9.07
C GLN A 280 4.52 -17.02 -8.02
N VAL A 281 5.44 -17.92 -8.34
CA VAL A 281 5.88 -19.01 -7.47
C VAL A 281 7.36 -18.84 -7.16
N MET A 282 7.64 -18.40 -5.95
CA MET A 282 8.97 -18.02 -5.47
C MET A 282 9.81 -19.25 -5.07
N PRO A 283 11.13 -19.10 -4.82
CA PRO A 283 12.03 -20.23 -4.54
C PRO A 283 11.53 -21.17 -3.42
N HIS A 284 11.70 -22.47 -3.63
CA HIS A 284 11.37 -23.53 -2.66
C HIS A 284 9.89 -23.63 -2.25
N ALA A 285 8.99 -22.91 -2.93
CA ALA A 285 7.56 -23.13 -2.75
C ALA A 285 7.14 -24.51 -3.29
N TYR A 286 6.11 -25.08 -2.67
CA TYR A 286 5.49 -26.34 -3.08
C TYR A 286 4.01 -26.13 -3.42
N ILE A 287 3.57 -26.64 -4.55
CA ILE A 287 2.16 -26.67 -4.97
C ILE A 287 1.77 -28.12 -5.25
N GLY A 288 0.84 -28.63 -4.45
CA GLY A 288 0.39 -30.02 -4.45
C GLY A 288 -0.62 -30.36 -5.55
N SER A 289 -0.91 -31.66 -5.67
CA SER A 289 -1.79 -32.23 -6.68
C SER A 289 -3.20 -31.61 -6.66
N GLU A 290 -3.76 -31.36 -7.85
CA GLU A 290 -5.12 -30.80 -8.03
C GLU A 290 -5.35 -29.44 -7.34
N ALA A 291 -4.31 -28.75 -6.86
CA ALA A 291 -4.43 -27.40 -6.34
C ALA A 291 -4.76 -26.43 -7.49
N ILE A 292 -5.68 -25.51 -7.24
CA ILE A 292 -6.13 -24.49 -8.21
C ILE A 292 -5.82 -23.11 -7.65
N LEU A 293 -5.01 -22.34 -8.37
CA LEU A 293 -4.62 -20.98 -8.01
C LEU A 293 -5.21 -19.98 -9.01
N GLY A 294 -5.94 -19.00 -8.48
CA GLY A 294 -6.54 -17.90 -9.22
C GLY A 294 -5.54 -16.90 -9.78
N PHE A 295 -6.06 -15.91 -10.50
CA PHE A 295 -5.27 -14.91 -11.19
C PHE A 295 -4.40 -14.13 -10.21
N GLY A 296 -3.13 -13.94 -10.56
CA GLY A 296 -2.23 -13.12 -9.78
C GLY A 296 -1.93 -13.67 -8.39
N VAL A 297 -2.12 -14.95 -8.06
CA VAL A 297 -1.70 -15.46 -6.74
C VAL A 297 -0.17 -15.32 -6.56
N LEU A 298 0.28 -14.89 -5.39
CA LEU A 298 1.68 -14.90 -5.01
C LEU A 298 1.92 -16.02 -3.99
N VAL A 299 2.68 -17.05 -4.38
CA VAL A 299 3.17 -18.11 -3.50
C VAL A 299 4.64 -17.83 -3.18
N ASN A 300 4.89 -17.30 -1.99
CA ASN A 300 6.20 -16.79 -1.62
C ASN A 300 7.17 -17.89 -1.16
N SER A 301 8.42 -17.52 -0.87
CA SER A 301 9.51 -18.46 -0.68
C SER A 301 9.22 -19.47 0.42
N GLY A 302 9.40 -20.76 0.11
CA GLY A 302 9.14 -21.86 1.05
C GLY A 302 7.68 -22.03 1.47
N ALA A 303 6.72 -21.33 0.86
CA ALA A 303 5.31 -21.53 1.14
C ALA A 303 4.81 -22.86 0.55
N ILE A 304 3.88 -23.50 1.25
CA ILE A 304 3.33 -24.82 0.88
C ILE A 304 1.83 -24.67 0.67
N VAL A 305 1.38 -25.00 -0.54
CA VAL A 305 -0.03 -25.19 -0.89
C VAL A 305 -0.23 -26.67 -1.14
N SER A 306 -0.88 -27.38 -0.21
CA SER A 306 -1.08 -28.83 -0.32
C SER A 306 -2.12 -29.20 -1.41
N HIS A 307 -2.37 -30.50 -1.54
CA HIS A 307 -3.32 -31.05 -2.51
C HIS A 307 -4.74 -30.48 -2.35
N ASP A 308 -5.49 -30.43 -3.46
CA ASP A 308 -6.92 -30.04 -3.52
C ASP A 308 -7.25 -28.63 -2.97
N CYS A 309 -6.24 -27.79 -2.72
CA CYS A 309 -6.46 -26.42 -2.30
C CYS A 309 -7.09 -25.57 -3.42
N LYS A 310 -7.97 -24.65 -3.05
CA LYS A 310 -8.57 -23.67 -3.98
C LYS A 310 -8.24 -22.27 -3.50
N ILE A 311 -7.41 -21.57 -4.25
CA ILE A 311 -6.90 -20.24 -3.90
C ILE A 311 -7.52 -19.22 -4.86
N GLY A 312 -8.24 -18.26 -4.33
CA GLY A 312 -8.86 -17.16 -5.08
C GLY A 312 -7.85 -16.19 -5.68
N ASP A 313 -8.37 -15.19 -6.39
CA ASP A 313 -7.55 -14.22 -7.11
C ASP A 313 -6.79 -13.31 -6.16
N TYR A 314 -5.60 -12.87 -6.58
CA TYR A 314 -4.75 -11.90 -5.89
C TYR A 314 -4.27 -12.29 -4.47
N VAL A 315 -4.51 -13.53 -4.03
CA VAL A 315 -4.08 -14.00 -2.71
C VAL A 315 -2.56 -13.91 -2.58
N ASN A 316 -2.09 -13.42 -1.44
CA ASN A 316 -0.69 -13.37 -1.09
C ASN A 316 -0.39 -14.39 0.03
N ILE A 317 0.36 -15.42 -0.31
CA ILE A 317 0.83 -16.46 0.59
C ILE A 317 2.28 -16.14 0.96
N SER A 318 2.49 -15.50 2.10
CA SER A 318 3.81 -15.00 2.52
C SER A 318 4.81 -16.12 2.84
N PRO A 319 6.11 -15.80 2.96
CA PRO A 319 7.16 -16.80 3.14
C PRO A 319 6.89 -17.80 4.27
N GLY A 320 7.13 -19.07 3.97
CA GLY A 320 7.00 -20.18 4.93
C GLY A 320 5.58 -20.45 5.44
N ALA A 321 4.54 -19.85 4.85
CA ALA A 321 3.16 -20.21 5.19
C ALA A 321 2.81 -21.61 4.66
N ILE A 322 2.05 -22.39 5.43
CA ILE A 322 1.71 -23.78 5.14
C ILE A 322 0.19 -23.94 5.17
N LEU A 323 -0.39 -24.27 4.02
CA LEU A 323 -1.79 -24.63 3.86
C LEU A 323 -1.87 -26.16 3.73
N ALA A 324 -2.58 -26.80 4.66
CA ALA A 324 -2.90 -28.22 4.57
C ALA A 324 -3.86 -28.52 3.40
N GLY A 325 -4.14 -29.79 3.14
CA GLY A 325 -4.99 -30.22 2.04
C GLY A 325 -6.41 -29.64 2.09
N GLU A 326 -7.01 -29.46 0.91
CA GLU A 326 -8.40 -29.04 0.72
C GLU A 326 -8.75 -27.67 1.34
N VAL A 327 -7.75 -26.82 1.62
CA VAL A 327 -7.97 -25.45 2.11
C VAL A 327 -8.54 -24.59 0.99
N GLN A 328 -9.53 -23.76 1.33
CA GLN A 328 -10.17 -22.83 0.39
C GLN A 328 -9.93 -21.41 0.86
N VAL A 329 -9.41 -20.55 -0.01
CA VAL A 329 -9.06 -19.17 0.28
C VAL A 329 -9.77 -18.26 -0.70
N GLY A 330 -10.55 -17.30 -0.20
CA GLY A 330 -11.21 -16.29 -1.03
C GLY A 330 -10.26 -15.24 -1.58
N ASP A 331 -10.77 -14.38 -2.46
CA ASP A 331 -9.97 -13.40 -3.19
C ASP A 331 -9.32 -12.37 -2.26
N GLY A 332 -8.12 -11.91 -2.65
CA GLY A 332 -7.41 -10.81 -2.01
C GLY A 332 -6.98 -11.07 -0.56
N VAL A 333 -7.02 -12.32 -0.10
CA VAL A 333 -6.56 -12.69 1.25
C VAL A 333 -5.05 -12.48 1.37
N LEU A 334 -4.63 -11.92 2.50
CA LEU A 334 -3.23 -11.74 2.87
C LEU A 334 -2.87 -12.73 3.98
N ILE A 335 -2.13 -13.77 3.64
CA ILE A 335 -1.64 -14.79 4.58
C ILE A 335 -0.22 -14.42 4.99
N GLY A 336 -0.02 -14.17 6.29
CA GLY A 336 1.26 -13.76 6.86
C GLY A 336 2.32 -14.86 6.89
N MET A 337 3.56 -14.45 7.18
CA MET A 337 4.72 -15.34 7.22
C MET A 337 4.56 -16.42 8.28
N GLY A 338 4.96 -17.65 7.96
CA GLY A 338 4.95 -18.77 8.92
C GLY A 338 3.55 -19.16 9.44
N VAL A 339 2.48 -18.70 8.79
CA VAL A 339 1.11 -19.10 9.13
C VAL A 339 0.92 -20.58 8.83
N THR A 340 0.16 -21.28 9.68
CA THR A 340 -0.30 -22.64 9.39
C THR A 340 -1.82 -22.67 9.33
N ILE A 341 -2.38 -23.34 8.32
CA ILE A 341 -3.83 -23.48 8.13
C ILE A 341 -4.17 -24.97 8.07
N ASN A 342 -5.09 -25.40 8.94
CA ASN A 342 -5.53 -26.79 9.04
C ASN A 342 -6.31 -27.26 7.81
N LEU A 343 -6.38 -28.59 7.66
CA LEU A 343 -7.09 -29.29 6.59
C LEU A 343 -8.54 -28.76 6.47
N GLN A 344 -9.03 -28.58 5.24
CA GLN A 344 -10.42 -28.23 4.92
C GLN A 344 -10.92 -26.88 5.48
N VAL A 345 -10.03 -26.03 6.00
CA VAL A 345 -10.41 -24.69 6.47
C VAL A 345 -10.78 -23.81 5.28
N ARG A 346 -11.85 -23.02 5.46
CA ARG A 346 -12.24 -21.93 4.57
C ARG A 346 -11.80 -20.58 5.14
N ILE A 347 -11.20 -19.74 4.29
CA ILE A 347 -10.83 -18.37 4.61
C ILE A 347 -11.60 -17.44 3.68
N GLY A 348 -12.44 -16.58 4.23
CA GLY A 348 -13.25 -15.62 3.48
C GLY A 348 -12.40 -14.56 2.77
N ALA A 349 -12.93 -14.02 1.67
CA ALA A 349 -12.28 -13.00 0.87
C ALA A 349 -11.87 -11.77 1.70
N GLY A 350 -10.75 -11.15 1.32
CA GLY A 350 -10.21 -9.95 1.97
C GLY A 350 -9.70 -10.16 3.41
N ALA A 351 -9.75 -11.38 3.94
CA ALA A 351 -9.21 -11.67 5.26
C ALA A 351 -7.70 -11.44 5.34
N ARG A 352 -7.22 -11.14 6.55
CA ARG A 352 -5.80 -10.91 6.84
C ARG A 352 -5.37 -11.80 7.98
N ILE A 353 -4.44 -12.70 7.70
CA ILE A 353 -3.92 -13.64 8.68
C ILE A 353 -2.54 -13.13 9.13
N GLY A 354 -2.44 -12.71 10.39
CA GLY A 354 -1.19 -12.21 10.95
C GLY A 354 -0.08 -13.26 10.96
N ASN A 355 1.17 -12.81 10.88
CA ASN A 355 2.35 -13.68 10.87
C ASN A 355 2.34 -14.67 12.05
N GLY A 356 2.72 -15.92 11.80
CA GLY A 356 2.85 -16.97 12.80
C GLY A 356 1.53 -17.46 13.39
N ALA A 357 0.37 -17.04 12.87
CA ALA A 357 -0.91 -17.54 13.35
C ALA A 357 -1.15 -19.00 12.94
N THR A 358 -1.91 -19.73 13.75
CA THR A 358 -2.39 -21.09 13.46
C THR A 358 -3.90 -21.08 13.29
N VAL A 359 -4.39 -21.30 12.07
CA VAL A 359 -5.81 -21.27 11.73
C VAL A 359 -6.39 -22.69 11.77
N LYS A 360 -7.26 -22.95 12.72
CA LYS A 360 -7.89 -24.27 12.96
C LYS A 360 -9.34 -24.36 12.51
N ALA A 361 -9.99 -23.23 12.26
CA ALA A 361 -11.38 -23.17 11.81
C ALA A 361 -11.60 -22.05 10.81
N GLU A 362 -12.83 -21.99 10.27
CA GLU A 362 -13.25 -21.00 9.27
C GLU A 362 -12.97 -19.55 9.73
N VAL A 363 -12.45 -18.74 8.80
CA VAL A 363 -12.18 -17.32 9.00
C VAL A 363 -13.19 -16.53 8.16
N PRO A 364 -14.02 -15.65 8.75
CA PRO A 364 -14.95 -14.83 7.99
C PRO A 364 -14.28 -13.87 7.01
N GLU A 365 -15.04 -13.40 6.01
CA GLU A 365 -14.59 -12.36 5.09
C GLU A 365 -14.14 -11.09 5.83
N ASN A 366 -13.10 -10.44 5.30
CA ASN A 366 -12.49 -9.23 5.86
C ASN A 366 -12.02 -9.34 7.33
N CYS A 367 -12.02 -10.54 7.90
CA CYS A 367 -11.60 -10.77 9.27
C CYS A 367 -10.07 -10.60 9.41
N ILE A 368 -9.63 -10.14 10.57
CA ILE A 368 -8.22 -10.02 10.92
C ILE A 368 -7.90 -11.02 12.02
N VAL A 369 -7.09 -12.03 11.68
CA VAL A 369 -6.51 -12.96 12.67
C VAL A 369 -5.22 -12.34 13.19
N ARG A 370 -5.08 -12.27 14.51
CA ARG A 370 -3.92 -11.63 15.16
C ARG A 370 -2.64 -12.43 14.90
N ALA A 371 -1.52 -11.72 14.81
CA ALA A 371 -0.22 -12.36 14.68
C ALA A 371 0.09 -13.23 15.91
N GLY A 372 0.64 -14.42 15.67
CA GLY A 372 1.04 -15.39 16.70
C GLY A 372 -0.12 -16.05 17.46
N SER A 373 -1.38 -15.82 17.07
CA SER A 373 -2.54 -16.42 17.76
C SER A 373 -2.92 -17.78 17.16
N ILE A 374 -3.70 -18.56 17.92
CA ILE A 374 -4.45 -19.69 17.40
C ILE A 374 -5.87 -19.18 17.09
N TRP A 375 -6.45 -19.56 15.95
CA TRP A 375 -7.79 -19.19 15.54
C TRP A 375 -8.71 -20.41 15.46
N PRO A 376 -9.91 -20.38 16.08
CA PRO A 376 -10.41 -19.33 16.98
C PRO A 376 -9.64 -19.33 18.32
N GLU A 377 -9.69 -18.19 19.03
CA GLU A 377 -9.04 -18.02 20.36
C GLU A 377 -9.61 -18.96 21.44
#